data_AF-A0A7S4T7N9-F1
#
_entry.id   AF-A0A7S4T7N9-F1
#
_cell.length_a   1.000
_cell.length_b   1.000
_cell.length_c   1.000
_cell.angle_alpha   90.00
_cell.angle_beta   90.00
_cell.angle_gamma   90.00
#
_symmetry.space_group_name_H-M   'P 1'
#
loop_
_entity.id
_entity.type
_entity.pdbx_description
1 polymer ?
#
loop_
_entity_poly.entity_id
_entity_poly.type
_entity_poly.pdbx_seq_one_letter_code
_entity_poly.pdbx_strand_id
1 'polypeptide(L)'
;AILAQGGRAAARVNGTLFTAVVMQPSRPVVLSQVPLPVTKQTEAQHPGGQSTRPGTVVDPFPEAEPSRSGSPATGPPAVAIIGTVPPRVLLEGKAASIGRHQFVVGSALGEGAYAKVYAARCMGTSEEVAIKEMRCGQGPGILPDATVQRARFEVQVMRRLADSDEDFCAPRLLDHQFWQFGDSAPNAFLCRVAMTLRRGQPVVTWLEERRLKYEGLVAAAPGCLGHKELDLYCTSFLDAARTAREMLVQLGPTLEKLNSGIAIHRDVNARNILVHSPVDTDPNEEMAGAAPADASVLEFSLVDFGSSTDCKAWLAGRQGSWQAENPTGDARYWGPASWVRFLGGADTLSQDPELTRQYSRGLDMFALAACALETLMKLHLAEYPSDAALRTGPLQAALAHSVKTVRMSWSAYWSTAVRSFDLLAEYSRLVCCGDRQGAGECWKELVAGSIPRILQDRLHELCAGLVALARLCRRQEEEGGDRGGRGQGPAAAWAEVGLLLESLRDMVHESSALEWPELAARLGGQPLAGGAVDPAARAPPAADVASAQAGAEEEERELQAAKTLHILSQVELEVATLKRWYAEALEAMRPQPSAACCGSSAQAAQRPLAGHFRLTPAC
;
A
#
# COMPACT_ATOMS: atom_id res chain seq x y z
N ALA A 1 39.30 -25.45 -6.57
CA ALA A 1 39.89 -24.65 -7.66
C ALA A 1 38.93 -24.64 -8.86
N ILE A 2 37.75 -24.05 -8.68
CA ILE A 2 36.72 -23.88 -9.70
C ILE A 2 36.29 -22.42 -9.59
N LEU A 3 36.70 -21.63 -10.58
CA LEU A 3 36.23 -20.27 -10.87
C LEU A 3 36.39 -20.05 -12.37
N ALA A 4 35.47 -19.24 -12.92
CA ALA A 4 35.42 -18.68 -14.25
C ALA A 4 34.88 -19.58 -15.37
N GLN A 5 33.62 -19.37 -15.74
CA GLN A 5 33.23 -18.70 -17.00
C GLN A 5 31.70 -18.71 -17.15
N GLY A 6 31.12 -17.55 -17.41
CA GLY A 6 29.69 -17.40 -17.63
C GLY A 6 29.33 -15.93 -17.85
N GLY A 7 29.71 -15.41 -19.02
CA GLY A 7 29.36 -14.06 -19.45
C GLY A 7 27.85 -13.90 -19.52
N ARG A 8 27.31 -12.89 -18.84
CA ARG A 8 25.92 -12.46 -18.97
C ARG A 8 25.83 -11.43 -20.09
N ALA A 9 25.17 -11.81 -21.17
CA ALA A 9 24.52 -10.85 -22.06
C ALA A 9 23.29 -10.30 -21.32
N ALA A 10 23.36 -9.04 -20.90
CA ALA A 10 22.23 -8.33 -20.29
C ALA A 10 21.31 -7.82 -21.41
N ALA A 11 20.25 -8.56 -21.71
CA ALA A 11 19.09 -7.99 -22.39
C ALA A 11 18.29 -7.20 -21.35
N ARG A 12 18.35 -5.86 -21.44
CA ARG A 12 17.45 -4.96 -20.70
C ARG A 12 16.02 -5.19 -21.18
N VAL A 13 15.20 -5.80 -20.34
CA VAL A 13 13.74 -5.73 -20.42
C VAL A 13 13.31 -4.82 -19.27
N ASN A 14 12.99 -3.57 -19.58
CA ASN A 14 12.27 -2.69 -18.65
C ASN A 14 10.83 -3.19 -18.57
N GLY A 15 10.58 -4.11 -17.65
CA GLY A 15 9.26 -4.63 -17.35
C GLY A 15 9.16 -4.88 -15.85
N THR A 16 8.65 -3.90 -15.11
CA THR A 16 8.21 -4.10 -13.74
C THR A 16 7.03 -5.07 -13.78
N LEU A 17 7.26 -6.32 -13.40
CA LEU A 17 6.20 -7.33 -13.32
C LEU A 17 5.28 -6.96 -12.15
N PHE A 18 4.07 -6.48 -12.46
CA PHE A 18 3.04 -6.21 -11.47
C PHE A 18 2.41 -7.53 -11.04
N THR A 19 2.70 -7.98 -9.81
CA THR A 19 1.96 -9.09 -9.19
C THR A 19 1.12 -8.51 -8.06
N ALA A 20 -0.16 -8.24 -8.33
CA ALA A 20 -1.15 -8.13 -7.26
C ALA A 20 -1.51 -9.56 -6.86
N VAL A 21 -1.24 -9.92 -5.61
CA VAL A 21 -1.61 -11.23 -5.06
C VAL A 21 -3.10 -11.20 -4.75
N VAL A 22 -3.90 -11.76 -5.65
CA VAL A 22 -5.34 -11.92 -5.46
C VAL A 22 -5.61 -13.25 -4.77
N MET A 23 -5.89 -13.21 -3.48
CA MET A 23 -6.17 -14.41 -2.70
C MET A 23 -7.65 -14.80 -2.82
N GLN A 24 -7.93 -15.92 -3.48
CA GLN A 24 -9.24 -16.57 -3.37
C GLN A 24 -9.39 -17.19 -1.97
N PRO A 25 -10.58 -17.16 -1.36
CA PRO A 25 -10.84 -17.88 -0.12
C PRO A 25 -10.68 -19.38 -0.35
N SER A 26 -9.63 -19.97 0.21
CA SER A 26 -9.53 -21.43 0.31
C SER A 26 -10.62 -21.88 1.29
N ARG A 27 -11.55 -22.72 0.84
CA ARG A 27 -12.37 -23.50 1.79
C ARG A 27 -11.40 -24.26 2.71
N PRO A 28 -11.71 -24.42 4.02
CA PRO A 28 -10.93 -25.30 4.87
C PRO A 28 -10.90 -26.68 4.19
N VAL A 29 -9.70 -27.09 3.76
CA VAL A 29 -9.46 -28.47 3.38
C VAL A 29 -9.61 -29.24 4.69
N VAL A 30 -10.76 -29.88 4.88
CA VAL A 30 -10.93 -30.91 5.90
C VAL A 30 -10.00 -32.05 5.48
N LEU A 31 -8.75 -32.00 5.95
CA LEU A 31 -7.89 -33.17 5.98
C LEU A 31 -8.61 -34.18 6.86
N SER A 32 -9.09 -35.26 6.24
CA SER A 32 -9.65 -36.40 6.97
C SER A 32 -8.60 -36.91 7.96
N GLN A 33 -8.76 -36.57 9.24
CA GLN A 33 -9.15 -37.60 10.19
C GLN A 33 -8.27 -38.87 10.21
N VAL A 34 -6.95 -38.80 10.33
CA VAL A 34 -6.16 -39.98 10.74
C VAL A 34 -6.35 -40.13 12.26
N PRO A 35 -6.90 -41.25 12.76
CA PRO A 35 -7.18 -41.40 14.18
C PRO A 35 -5.89 -41.64 14.96
N LEU A 36 -5.58 -40.78 15.92
CA LEU A 36 -4.58 -41.03 16.95
C LEU A 36 -5.24 -41.58 18.22
N PRO A 37 -4.52 -42.40 19.00
CA PRO A 37 -5.12 -43.34 19.94
C PRO A 37 -5.59 -42.67 21.24
N VAL A 38 -6.68 -43.23 21.76
CA VAL A 38 -7.32 -42.92 23.04
C VAL A 38 -6.37 -43.23 24.20
N THR A 39 -5.98 -42.20 24.95
CA THR A 39 -5.54 -42.35 26.35
C THR A 39 -6.66 -41.94 27.29
N LYS A 40 -7.12 -42.91 28.07
CA LYS A 40 -8.05 -42.78 29.19
C LYS A 40 -7.39 -42.06 30.36
N GLN A 41 -8.16 -41.22 31.06
CA GLN A 41 -8.13 -40.84 32.49
C GLN A 41 -8.55 -39.36 32.66
N THR A 42 -9.36 -38.89 33.60
CA THR A 42 -10.20 -39.49 34.66
C THR A 42 -11.23 -38.42 35.04
N GLU A 43 -12.42 -38.85 35.46
CA GLU A 43 -13.48 -38.00 36.01
C GLU A 43 -13.06 -37.27 37.30
N ALA A 44 -13.52 -36.02 37.45
CA ALA A 44 -13.83 -35.43 38.75
C ALA A 44 -15.06 -34.52 38.61
N GLN A 45 -16.07 -34.82 39.42
CA GLN A 45 -17.39 -34.20 39.47
C GLN A 45 -17.42 -32.96 40.37
N HIS A 46 -18.26 -32.00 39.93
CA HIS A 46 -19.23 -31.18 40.71
C HIS A 46 -18.81 -29.85 41.39
N PRO A 47 -19.76 -28.94 41.75
CA PRO A 47 -21.02 -28.57 41.07
C PRO A 47 -21.35 -27.03 41.11
N GLY A 48 -22.30 -26.63 40.26
CA GLY A 48 -23.48 -25.77 40.54
C GLY A 48 -23.34 -24.39 41.22
N GLY A 49 -23.85 -23.35 40.55
CA GLY A 49 -24.23 -22.08 41.17
C GLY A 49 -25.07 -21.18 40.25
N GLN A 50 -26.39 -21.15 40.45
CA GLN A 50 -27.34 -20.18 39.88
C GLN A 50 -27.28 -18.85 40.65
N SER A 51 -27.47 -17.70 39.98
CA SER A 51 -28.11 -16.53 40.62
C SER A 51 -28.69 -15.51 39.60
N THR A 52 -29.98 -15.25 39.79
CA THR A 52 -30.84 -14.09 39.46
C THR A 52 -30.21 -12.72 39.80
N ARG A 53 -30.59 -11.51 39.33
CA ARG A 53 -31.77 -10.88 38.64
C ARG A 53 -31.36 -9.42 38.21
N PRO A 54 -32.25 -8.60 37.58
CA PRO A 54 -31.91 -7.45 36.72
C PRO A 54 -31.90 -6.08 37.41
N GLY A 55 -31.29 -5.08 36.76
CA GLY A 55 -31.33 -3.67 37.14
C GLY A 55 -31.67 -2.75 35.97
N THR A 56 -32.80 -2.08 36.11
CA THR A 56 -33.38 -1.00 35.29
C THR A 56 -32.55 0.28 35.42
N VAL A 57 -32.30 1.02 34.32
CA VAL A 57 -31.79 2.40 34.37
C VAL A 57 -32.62 3.29 33.44
N VAL A 58 -32.95 4.47 33.97
CA VAL A 58 -33.89 5.48 33.52
C VAL A 58 -33.09 6.66 32.93
N ASP A 59 -33.49 7.14 31.75
CA ASP A 59 -33.12 8.47 31.21
C ASP A 59 -33.97 9.56 31.86
N PRO A 60 -33.45 10.80 32.00
CA PRO A 60 -34.09 11.89 31.23
C PRO A 60 -33.16 13.08 30.90
N PHE A 61 -33.29 13.70 29.71
CA PHE A 61 -33.10 15.16 29.51
C PHE A 61 -34.00 15.67 28.35
N PRO A 62 -34.41 16.96 28.37
CA PRO A 62 -35.70 17.42 27.86
C PRO A 62 -35.69 18.12 26.49
N GLU A 63 -36.89 18.22 25.94
CA GLU A 63 -37.30 18.86 24.69
C GLU A 63 -37.19 20.40 24.72
N ALA A 64 -36.90 21.00 23.56
CA ALA A 64 -37.09 22.43 23.28
C ALA A 64 -37.74 22.63 21.89
N GLU A 65 -38.64 23.61 21.82
CA GLU A 65 -39.58 23.89 20.72
C GLU A 65 -38.97 24.52 19.44
N PRO A 66 -39.64 24.43 18.26
CA PRO A 66 -39.08 24.82 16.98
C PRO A 66 -39.43 26.25 16.55
N SER A 67 -38.42 26.97 16.04
CA SER A 67 -38.60 28.19 15.25
C SER A 67 -38.31 27.91 13.77
N ARG A 68 -39.23 28.35 12.90
CA ARG A 68 -39.23 28.12 11.45
C ARG A 68 -38.42 29.20 10.72
N SER A 69 -37.47 28.81 9.87
CA SER A 69 -37.07 29.60 8.71
C SER A 69 -36.51 28.71 7.59
N GLY A 70 -36.92 28.99 6.36
CA GLY A 70 -36.65 28.16 5.18
C GLY A 70 -35.26 28.40 4.57
N SER A 71 -34.65 27.33 4.07
CA SER A 71 -33.45 27.34 3.23
C SER A 71 -33.73 26.67 1.87
N PRO A 72 -32.98 27.03 0.82
CA PRO A 72 -33.26 26.64 -0.56
C PRO A 72 -32.85 25.19 -0.85
N ALA A 73 -33.55 24.57 -1.80
CA ALA A 73 -33.44 23.15 -2.15
C ALA A 73 -32.02 22.76 -2.61
N THR A 74 -31.37 21.87 -1.84
CA THR A 74 -30.27 21.04 -2.32
C THR A 74 -30.83 20.05 -3.34
N GLY A 75 -30.23 19.99 -4.53
CA GLY A 75 -30.62 19.04 -5.56
C GLY A 75 -30.48 17.58 -5.06
N PRO A 76 -31.27 16.63 -5.61
CA PRO A 76 -31.23 15.24 -5.18
C PRO A 76 -29.83 14.63 -5.33
N PRO A 77 -29.44 13.69 -4.44
CA PRO A 77 -28.14 13.03 -4.51
C PRO A 77 -27.94 12.40 -5.89
N ALA A 78 -26.76 12.59 -6.48
CA ALA A 78 -26.42 12.09 -7.81
C ALA A 78 -26.53 10.56 -7.84
N VAL A 79 -27.66 10.06 -8.37
CA VAL A 79 -27.88 8.64 -8.63
C VAL A 79 -26.84 8.18 -9.66
N ALA A 80 -26.17 7.05 -9.39
CA ALA A 80 -25.20 6.48 -10.33
C ALA A 80 -25.84 6.31 -11.71
N ILE A 81 -25.31 7.00 -12.71
CA ILE A 81 -25.80 6.92 -14.08
C ILE A 81 -25.33 5.58 -14.64
N ILE A 82 -26.22 4.62 -14.77
CA ILE A 82 -25.93 3.36 -15.47
C ILE A 82 -26.10 3.62 -16.97
N GLY A 83 -24.99 3.67 -17.70
CA GLY A 83 -25.04 3.76 -19.16
C GLY A 83 -25.43 2.43 -19.79
N THR A 84 -26.27 2.47 -20.82
CA THR A 84 -26.79 1.27 -21.51
C THR A 84 -25.83 0.71 -22.57
N VAL A 85 -24.89 1.52 -23.06
CA VAL A 85 -23.90 1.12 -24.07
C VAL A 85 -22.50 1.29 -23.47
N PRO A 86 -21.67 0.22 -23.44
CA PRO A 86 -20.27 0.34 -23.02
C PRO A 86 -19.56 1.45 -23.80
N PRO A 87 -18.83 2.33 -23.12
CA PRO A 87 -18.13 3.40 -23.80
C PRO A 87 -16.96 2.81 -24.60
N ARG A 88 -16.51 3.56 -25.60
CA ARG A 88 -15.29 3.21 -26.34
C ARG A 88 -14.09 3.21 -25.40
N VAL A 89 -13.10 2.36 -25.71
CA VAL A 89 -11.80 2.32 -25.02
C VAL A 89 -11.20 3.72 -24.95
N LEU A 90 -10.61 4.08 -23.81
CA LEU A 90 -9.92 5.36 -23.66
C LEU A 90 -8.68 5.37 -24.55
N LEU A 91 -8.58 6.39 -25.40
CA LEU A 91 -7.47 6.58 -26.34
C LEU A 91 -6.91 7.98 -26.15
N GLU A 92 -5.58 8.10 -26.11
CA GLU A 92 -4.88 9.37 -25.96
C GLU A 92 -5.32 10.39 -27.04
N GLY A 93 -5.51 11.64 -26.62
CA GLY A 93 -6.01 12.75 -27.42
C GLY A 93 -7.51 12.70 -27.76
N LYS A 94 -8.25 11.67 -27.33
CA LYS A 94 -9.70 11.56 -27.59
C LYS A 94 -10.53 12.10 -26.43
N ALA A 95 -11.69 12.66 -26.77
CA ALA A 95 -12.68 13.07 -25.80
C ALA A 95 -13.40 11.85 -25.20
N ALA A 96 -13.63 11.86 -23.89
CA ALA A 96 -14.41 10.87 -23.17
C ALA A 96 -15.39 11.59 -22.23
N SER A 97 -16.62 11.12 -22.16
CA SER A 97 -17.63 11.59 -21.20
C SER A 97 -17.69 10.62 -20.02
N ILE A 98 -17.61 11.17 -18.81
CA ILE A 98 -17.76 10.41 -17.55
C ILE A 98 -18.69 11.22 -16.66
N GLY A 99 -19.88 10.68 -16.42
CA GLY A 99 -20.94 11.39 -15.70
C GLY A 99 -21.33 12.69 -16.42
N ARG A 100 -21.17 13.82 -15.73
CA ARG A 100 -21.54 15.17 -16.22
C ARG A 100 -20.40 15.89 -16.92
N HIS A 101 -19.20 15.32 -16.92
CA HIS A 101 -18.00 15.99 -17.40
C HIS A 101 -17.48 15.37 -18.70
N GLN A 102 -16.79 16.18 -19.50
CA GLN A 102 -16.05 15.74 -20.67
C GLN A 102 -14.56 15.94 -20.44
N PHE A 103 -13.74 15.00 -20.90
CA PHE A 103 -12.31 14.99 -20.68
C PHE A 103 -11.58 14.69 -21.98
N VAL A 104 -10.42 15.32 -22.20
CA VAL A 104 -9.47 14.88 -23.21
C VAL A 104 -8.48 13.93 -22.55
N VAL A 105 -8.49 12.67 -22.96
CA VAL A 105 -7.64 11.61 -22.41
C VAL A 105 -6.18 11.87 -22.82
N GLY A 106 -5.26 11.75 -21.87
CA GLY A 106 -3.81 11.81 -22.06
C GLY A 106 -3.17 10.42 -22.07
N SER A 107 -1.91 10.35 -21.67
CA SER A 107 -1.16 9.10 -21.58
C SER A 107 -1.62 8.23 -20.41
N ALA A 108 -1.33 6.92 -20.49
CA ALA A 108 -1.51 6.03 -19.36
C ALA A 108 -0.48 6.35 -18.26
N LEU A 109 -0.96 6.51 -17.02
CA LEU A 109 -0.14 6.76 -15.83
C LEU A 109 0.32 5.44 -15.18
N GLY A 110 -0.52 4.41 -15.26
CA GLY A 110 -0.22 3.10 -14.68
C GLY A 110 -1.29 2.06 -15.01
N GLU A 111 -0.90 0.79 -14.92
CA GLU A 111 -1.79 -0.36 -15.14
C GLU A 111 -1.53 -1.41 -14.07
N GLY A 112 -2.57 -1.78 -13.35
CA GLY A 112 -2.57 -2.83 -12.34
C GLY A 112 -3.53 -3.95 -12.72
N ALA A 113 -3.63 -4.96 -11.85
CA ALA A 113 -4.48 -6.13 -12.09
C ALA A 113 -5.98 -5.77 -12.22
N TYR A 114 -6.44 -4.72 -11.53
CA TYR A 114 -7.85 -4.33 -11.47
C TYR A 114 -8.21 -3.13 -12.34
N ALA A 115 -7.22 -2.30 -12.67
CA ALA A 115 -7.48 -0.97 -13.17
C ALA A 115 -6.36 -0.44 -14.05
N LYS A 116 -6.73 0.43 -14.97
CA LYS A 116 -5.80 1.27 -15.73
C LYS A 116 -6.10 2.73 -15.46
N VAL A 117 -5.05 3.51 -15.19
CA VAL A 117 -5.17 4.93 -14.87
C VAL A 117 -4.58 5.75 -16.00
N TYR A 118 -5.31 6.78 -16.42
CA TYR A 118 -4.93 7.70 -17.49
C TYR A 118 -4.84 9.12 -16.95
N ALA A 119 -3.87 9.89 -17.43
CA ALA A 119 -3.93 11.34 -17.32
C ALA A 119 -5.06 11.84 -18.22
N ALA A 120 -5.64 12.99 -17.90
CA ALA A 120 -6.59 13.67 -18.76
C ALA A 120 -6.70 15.16 -18.38
N ARG A 121 -7.39 15.92 -19.22
CA ARG A 121 -7.75 17.32 -18.95
C ARG A 121 -9.26 17.48 -19.03
N CYS A 122 -9.86 18.13 -18.04
CA CYS A 122 -11.28 18.46 -18.10
C CYS A 122 -11.55 19.46 -19.24
N MET A 123 -12.61 19.26 -20.02
CA MET A 123 -12.99 20.19 -21.08
C MET A 123 -13.75 21.37 -20.47
N GLY A 124 -13.31 22.58 -20.77
CA GLY A 124 -13.88 23.82 -20.22
C GLY A 124 -13.12 24.37 -19.02
N THR A 125 -12.30 23.55 -18.35
CA THR A 125 -11.30 24.02 -17.38
C THR A 125 -9.90 23.63 -17.86
N SER A 126 -8.86 24.22 -17.29
CA SER A 126 -7.48 23.79 -17.52
C SER A 126 -7.01 22.77 -16.47
N GLU A 127 -7.92 22.19 -15.70
CA GLU A 127 -7.61 21.28 -14.60
C GLU A 127 -7.14 19.91 -15.13
N GLU A 128 -6.02 19.44 -14.60
CA GLU A 128 -5.49 18.10 -14.87
C GLU A 128 -6.17 17.07 -13.96
N VAL A 129 -6.56 15.95 -14.55
CA VAL A 129 -7.34 14.91 -13.87
C VAL A 129 -6.74 13.54 -14.15
N ALA A 130 -7.03 12.58 -13.28
CA ALA A 130 -6.79 11.16 -13.50
C ALA A 130 -8.12 10.45 -13.78
N ILE A 131 -8.12 9.53 -14.74
CA ILE A 131 -9.25 8.64 -15.03
C ILE A 131 -8.83 7.22 -14.70
N LYS A 132 -9.44 6.62 -13.67
CA LYS A 132 -9.29 5.20 -13.32
C LYS A 132 -10.39 4.40 -14.00
N GLU A 133 -10.01 3.50 -14.90
CA GLU A 133 -10.90 2.55 -15.57
C GLU A 133 -10.77 1.17 -14.92
N MET A 134 -11.89 0.61 -14.47
CA MET A 134 -11.97 -0.67 -13.78
C MET A 134 -12.98 -1.58 -14.43
N ARG A 135 -12.67 -2.88 -14.50
CA ARG A 135 -13.65 -3.92 -14.84
C ARG A 135 -14.07 -4.60 -13.54
N CYS A 136 -15.37 -4.71 -13.30
CA CYS A 136 -15.89 -5.23 -12.05
C CYS A 136 -17.17 -6.05 -12.23
N GLY A 137 -17.51 -6.88 -11.23
CA GLY A 137 -18.64 -7.79 -11.27
C GLY A 137 -18.21 -9.21 -11.60
N GLN A 138 -19.00 -9.91 -12.42
CA GLN A 138 -18.73 -11.31 -12.81
C GLN A 138 -18.72 -11.41 -14.33
N GLY A 139 -17.64 -11.97 -14.86
CA GLY A 139 -17.50 -12.17 -16.29
C GLY A 139 -16.07 -12.44 -16.73
N PRO A 140 -15.89 -12.74 -18.03
CA PRO A 140 -14.61 -13.15 -18.56
C PRO A 140 -13.55 -12.05 -18.41
N GLY A 141 -12.40 -12.37 -17.81
CA GLY A 141 -11.30 -11.43 -17.59
C GLY A 141 -11.52 -10.44 -16.44
N ILE A 142 -12.52 -10.65 -15.58
CA ILE A 142 -12.72 -9.90 -14.34
C ILE A 142 -12.19 -10.75 -13.17
N LEU A 143 -11.42 -10.14 -12.28
CA LEU A 143 -10.88 -10.83 -11.12
C LEU A 143 -11.99 -11.12 -10.10
N PRO A 144 -11.96 -12.26 -9.39
CA PRO A 144 -13.04 -12.69 -8.50
C PRO A 144 -13.42 -11.70 -7.41
N ASP A 145 -12.47 -10.88 -6.98
CA ASP A 145 -12.63 -9.89 -5.91
C ASP A 145 -12.83 -8.46 -6.44
N ALA A 146 -12.79 -8.26 -7.76
CA ALA A 146 -13.14 -7.01 -8.44
C ALA A 146 -14.66 -6.82 -8.50
N THR A 147 -15.33 -6.74 -7.36
CA THR A 147 -16.80 -6.64 -7.32
C THR A 147 -17.28 -5.21 -7.63
N VAL A 148 -18.51 -5.08 -8.15
CA VAL A 148 -19.16 -3.76 -8.35
C VAL A 148 -19.28 -3.01 -7.03
N GLN A 149 -19.49 -3.74 -5.93
CA GLN A 149 -19.58 -3.20 -4.59
C GLN A 149 -18.27 -2.54 -4.16
N ARG A 150 -17.12 -3.17 -4.41
CA ARG A 150 -15.81 -2.56 -4.13
C ARG A 150 -15.57 -1.30 -4.97
N ALA A 151 -15.88 -1.33 -6.27
CA ALA A 151 -15.74 -0.14 -7.12
C ALA A 151 -16.66 1.01 -6.66
N ARG A 152 -17.90 0.72 -6.24
CA ARG A 152 -18.81 1.72 -5.65
C ARG A 152 -18.31 2.25 -4.32
N PHE A 153 -17.77 1.37 -3.48
CA PHE A 153 -17.22 1.75 -2.18
C PHE A 153 -16.01 2.66 -2.34
N GLU A 154 -15.09 2.36 -3.26
CA GLU A 154 -13.96 3.25 -3.59
C GLU A 154 -14.44 4.66 -4.01
N VAL A 155 -15.47 4.77 -4.86
CA VAL A 155 -16.09 6.06 -5.21
C VAL A 155 -16.68 6.75 -3.98
N GLN A 156 -17.34 6.01 -3.09
CA GLN A 156 -17.93 6.56 -1.87
C GLN A 156 -16.85 7.09 -0.92
N VAL A 157 -15.72 6.40 -0.78
CA VAL A 157 -14.58 6.85 0.02
C VAL A 157 -14.08 8.20 -0.49
N MET A 158 -13.78 8.31 -1.78
CA MET A 158 -13.30 9.56 -2.38
C MET A 158 -14.32 10.69 -2.28
N ARG A 159 -15.62 10.39 -2.42
CA ARG A 159 -16.68 11.38 -2.22
C ARG A 159 -16.69 11.90 -0.78
N ARG A 160 -16.66 11.01 0.22
CA ARG A 160 -16.72 11.40 1.64
C ARG A 160 -15.47 12.16 2.10
N LEU A 161 -14.31 11.90 1.50
CA LEU A 161 -13.13 12.73 1.69
C LEU A 161 -13.30 14.11 1.05
N ALA A 162 -13.85 14.17 -0.17
CA ALA A 162 -14.09 15.41 -0.91
C ALA A 162 -15.18 16.32 -0.31
N ASP A 163 -16.16 15.72 0.39
CA ASP A 163 -17.22 16.45 1.10
C ASP A 163 -16.69 17.19 2.35
N SER A 164 -15.45 16.93 2.74
CA SER A 164 -14.78 17.67 3.80
C SER A 164 -14.30 19.01 3.30
N ASP A 165 -14.30 19.95 4.23
CA ASP A 165 -13.82 21.31 4.01
C ASP A 165 -12.27 21.43 4.07
N GLU A 166 -11.60 20.33 4.33
CA GLU A 166 -10.15 20.23 4.48
C GLU A 166 -9.52 19.73 3.18
N ASP A 167 -8.38 20.30 2.81
CA ASP A 167 -7.60 19.79 1.68
C ASP A 167 -6.77 18.59 2.16
N PHE A 168 -7.24 17.39 1.82
CA PHE A 168 -6.53 16.16 2.14
C PHE A 168 -5.51 15.81 1.06
N CYS A 169 -4.46 15.12 1.48
CA CYS A 169 -3.42 14.59 0.62
C CYS A 169 -3.91 13.34 -0.15
N ALA A 170 -5.03 13.44 -0.86
CA ALA A 170 -5.66 12.38 -1.63
C ALA A 170 -6.34 12.93 -2.91
N PRO A 171 -6.60 12.09 -3.93
CA PRO A 171 -7.43 12.47 -5.07
C PRO A 171 -8.85 12.86 -4.65
N ARG A 172 -9.35 13.96 -5.20
CA ARG A 172 -10.73 14.42 -5.03
C ARG A 172 -11.59 13.88 -6.16
N LEU A 173 -12.71 13.26 -5.83
CA LEU A 173 -13.67 12.76 -6.83
C LEU A 173 -14.28 13.93 -7.62
N LEU A 174 -14.24 13.85 -8.95
CA LEU A 174 -14.94 14.79 -9.84
C LEU A 174 -16.23 14.18 -10.38
N ASP A 175 -16.12 12.98 -10.93
CA ASP A 175 -17.27 12.24 -11.44
C ASP A 175 -17.00 10.74 -11.54
N HIS A 176 -18.04 9.95 -11.76
CA HIS A 176 -17.91 8.51 -11.98
C HIS A 176 -19.10 7.98 -12.77
N GLN A 177 -18.91 6.87 -13.47
CA GLN A 177 -19.98 6.24 -14.22
C GLN A 177 -19.76 4.74 -14.35
N PHE A 178 -20.87 3.98 -14.38
CA PHE A 178 -20.88 2.53 -14.57
C PHE A 178 -21.59 2.19 -15.88
N TRP A 179 -21.08 1.18 -16.59
CA TRP A 179 -21.68 0.64 -17.80
C TRP A 179 -21.68 -0.88 -17.73
N GLN A 180 -22.80 -1.50 -18.06
CA GLN A 180 -22.91 -2.95 -18.13
C GLN A 180 -22.34 -3.45 -19.47
N PHE A 181 -21.61 -4.57 -19.49
CA PHE A 181 -20.96 -5.13 -20.70
C PHE A 181 -21.93 -5.73 -21.75
N GLY A 182 -23.24 -5.49 -21.60
CA GLY A 182 -24.30 -5.99 -22.47
C GLY A 182 -24.74 -7.43 -22.14
N ASP A 183 -25.65 -7.97 -22.94
CA ASP A 183 -26.36 -9.23 -22.66
C ASP A 183 -25.45 -10.46 -22.55
N SER A 184 -24.26 -10.42 -23.17
CA SER A 184 -23.28 -11.52 -23.09
C SER A 184 -22.58 -11.63 -21.74
N ALA A 185 -22.59 -10.57 -20.93
CA ALA A 185 -22.00 -10.54 -19.60
C ALA A 185 -22.81 -9.58 -18.70
N PRO A 186 -24.06 -9.93 -18.34
CA PRO A 186 -24.98 -9.02 -17.66
C PRO A 186 -24.51 -8.65 -16.25
N ASN A 187 -23.60 -9.44 -15.66
CA ASN A 187 -23.04 -9.15 -14.34
C ASN A 187 -21.67 -8.46 -14.41
N ALA A 188 -21.15 -8.16 -15.60
CA ALA A 188 -19.90 -7.46 -15.80
C ALA A 188 -20.14 -5.98 -16.07
N PHE A 189 -19.34 -5.13 -15.42
CA PHE A 189 -19.44 -3.70 -15.46
C PHE A 189 -18.08 -3.06 -15.74
N LEU A 190 -18.09 -2.01 -16.55
CA LEU A 190 -17.01 -1.06 -16.67
C LEU A 190 -17.33 0.10 -15.72
N CYS A 191 -16.40 0.44 -14.85
CA CYS A 191 -16.46 1.65 -14.04
C CYS A 191 -15.37 2.59 -14.50
N ARG A 192 -15.70 3.87 -14.69
CA ARG A 192 -14.70 4.94 -14.82
C ARG A 192 -14.91 5.94 -13.72
N VAL A 193 -13.81 6.31 -13.08
CA VAL A 193 -13.78 7.31 -12.02
C VAL A 193 -12.83 8.42 -12.46
N ALA A 194 -13.35 9.64 -12.57
CA ALA A 194 -12.58 10.84 -12.82
C ALA A 194 -12.29 11.55 -11.50
N MET A 195 -11.03 11.84 -11.23
CA MET A 195 -10.56 12.44 -9.98
C MET A 195 -9.45 13.46 -10.24
N THR A 196 -9.16 14.35 -9.29
CA THR A 196 -8.03 15.28 -9.43
C THR A 196 -6.71 14.51 -9.60
N LEU A 197 -5.85 15.01 -10.49
CA LEU A 197 -4.52 14.42 -10.67
C LEU A 197 -3.63 14.84 -9.49
N ARG A 198 -3.15 13.86 -8.72
CA ARG A 198 -2.07 14.11 -7.76
C ARG A 198 -0.74 14.10 -8.49
N ARG A 199 0.05 15.15 -8.30
CA ARG A 199 1.37 15.28 -8.91
C ARG A 199 2.36 14.31 -8.27
N GLY A 200 3.47 14.12 -8.98
CA GLY A 200 4.59 13.33 -8.49
C GLY A 200 4.59 11.90 -9.03
N GLN A 201 5.39 11.07 -8.39
CA GLN A 201 5.59 9.68 -8.74
C GLN A 201 5.55 8.80 -7.49
N PRO A 202 5.35 7.47 -7.62
CA PRO A 202 5.40 6.58 -6.48
C PRO A 202 6.69 6.72 -5.67
N VAL A 203 6.58 6.78 -4.34
CA VAL A 203 7.73 6.93 -3.42
C VAL A 203 8.80 5.89 -3.70
N VAL A 204 8.41 4.64 -3.98
CA VAL A 204 9.38 3.58 -4.31
C VAL A 204 10.24 3.93 -5.54
N THR A 205 9.63 4.49 -6.60
CA THR A 205 10.34 4.89 -7.82
C THR A 205 11.27 6.05 -7.53
N TRP A 206 10.75 7.06 -6.82
CA TRP A 206 11.51 8.25 -6.43
C TRP A 206 12.76 7.90 -5.59
N LEU A 207 12.63 7.00 -4.61
CA LEU A 207 13.74 6.55 -3.76
C LEU A 207 14.82 5.83 -4.59
N GLU A 208 14.45 4.97 -5.54
CA GLU A 208 15.42 4.28 -6.39
C GLU A 208 16.14 5.26 -7.34
N GLU A 209 15.43 6.22 -7.92
CA GLU A 209 16.04 7.26 -8.76
C GLU A 209 17.06 8.08 -7.99
N ARG A 210 16.75 8.49 -6.76
CA ARG A 210 17.68 9.23 -5.91
C ARG A 210 18.91 8.41 -5.54
N ARG A 211 18.73 7.14 -5.18
CA ARG A 211 19.85 6.22 -4.91
C ARG A 211 20.78 6.10 -6.12
N LEU A 212 20.22 5.89 -7.32
CA LEU A 212 21.01 5.78 -8.55
C LEU A 212 21.75 7.07 -8.89
N LYS A 213 21.11 8.24 -8.71
CA LYS A 213 21.74 9.54 -8.91
C LYS A 213 22.91 9.74 -7.94
N TYR A 214 22.71 9.42 -6.66
CA TYR A 214 23.77 9.50 -5.64
C TYR A 214 24.95 8.57 -5.94
N GLU A 215 24.69 7.32 -6.32
CA GLU A 215 25.73 6.37 -6.73
C GLU A 215 26.55 6.91 -7.92
N GLY A 216 25.89 7.56 -8.88
CA GLY A 216 26.55 8.24 -10.00
C GLY A 216 27.44 9.40 -9.54
N LEU A 217 26.99 10.22 -8.60
CA LEU A 217 27.78 11.33 -8.03
C LEU A 217 29.01 10.83 -7.28
N VAL A 218 28.86 9.81 -6.42
CA VAL A 218 29.97 9.22 -5.66
C VAL A 218 31.00 8.60 -6.61
N ALA A 219 30.55 7.94 -7.67
CA ALA A 219 31.45 7.38 -8.68
C ALA A 219 32.22 8.46 -9.47
N ALA A 220 31.61 9.62 -9.69
CA ALA A 220 32.22 10.73 -10.45
C ALA A 220 33.26 11.53 -9.64
N ALA A 221 33.20 11.53 -8.31
CA ALA A 221 34.12 12.28 -7.44
C ALA A 221 34.74 11.43 -6.31
N PRO A 222 35.52 10.37 -6.62
CA PRO A 222 36.16 9.55 -5.59
C PRO A 222 37.18 10.38 -4.81
N GLY A 223 36.96 10.56 -3.50
CA GLY A 223 37.94 11.20 -2.60
C GLY A 223 37.70 12.68 -2.25
N CYS A 224 36.65 13.33 -2.76
CA CYS A 224 36.31 14.72 -2.38
C CYS A 224 35.68 14.86 -0.98
N LEU A 225 35.38 13.76 -0.28
CA LEU A 225 34.66 13.77 1.00
C LEU A 225 35.55 13.91 2.25
N GLY A 226 36.82 14.30 2.09
CA GLY A 226 37.80 14.40 3.17
C GLY A 226 37.32 15.15 4.43
N HIS A 227 37.81 14.71 5.59
CA HIS A 227 37.65 15.26 6.96
C HIS A 227 36.22 15.56 7.47
N LYS A 228 35.18 15.47 6.65
CA LYS A 228 33.78 15.74 7.03
C LYS A 228 32.86 14.51 6.95
N GLU A 229 33.43 13.31 6.95
CA GLU A 229 32.67 12.05 6.88
C GLU A 229 31.55 11.99 7.94
N LEU A 230 31.89 12.33 9.20
CA LEU A 230 30.94 12.28 10.31
C LEU A 230 29.83 13.33 10.17
N ASP A 231 30.18 14.55 9.77
CA ASP A 231 29.21 15.63 9.55
C ASP A 231 28.26 15.28 8.39
N LEU A 232 28.80 14.75 7.30
CA LEU A 232 28.01 14.30 6.15
C LEU A 232 27.06 13.16 6.53
N TYR A 233 27.54 12.19 7.29
CA TYR A 233 26.73 11.06 7.77
C TYR A 233 25.55 11.53 8.62
N CYS A 234 25.82 12.39 9.59
CA CYS A 234 24.83 12.99 10.48
C CYS A 234 23.83 13.87 9.71
N THR A 235 24.31 14.69 8.78
CA THR A 235 23.46 15.60 7.97
C THR A 235 22.56 14.79 7.03
N SER A 236 23.11 13.78 6.35
CA SER A 236 22.33 12.88 5.50
C SER A 236 21.20 12.19 6.28
N PHE A 237 21.47 11.76 7.51
CA PHE A 237 20.43 11.17 8.36
C PHE A 237 19.37 12.21 8.77
N LEU A 238 19.79 13.42 9.13
CA LEU A 238 18.89 14.50 9.52
C LEU A 238 17.92 14.86 8.38
N ASP A 239 18.42 15.00 7.16
CA ASP A 239 17.60 15.36 5.99
C ASP A 239 16.65 14.22 5.58
N ALA A 240 17.12 12.98 5.66
CA ALA A 240 16.27 11.80 5.46
C ALA A 240 15.16 11.70 6.52
N ALA A 241 15.47 11.99 7.79
CA ALA A 241 14.50 12.00 8.88
C ALA A 241 13.46 13.13 8.71
N ARG A 242 13.88 14.32 8.29
CA ARG A 242 12.95 15.42 7.94
C ARG A 242 11.98 15.02 6.83
N THR A 243 12.48 14.35 5.80
CA THR A 243 11.64 13.84 4.71
C THR A 243 10.60 12.82 5.20
N ALA A 244 11.03 11.87 6.04
CA ALA A 244 10.12 10.89 6.63
C ALA A 244 9.09 11.54 7.56
N ARG A 245 9.49 12.56 8.34
CA ARG A 245 8.57 13.36 9.16
C ARG A 245 7.53 14.07 8.30
N GLU A 246 7.94 14.68 7.19
CA GLU A 246 7.03 15.41 6.31
C GLU A 246 5.96 14.49 5.71
N MET A 247 6.34 13.26 5.32
CA MET A 247 5.37 12.23 4.92
C MET A 247 4.30 11.97 6.01
N LEU A 248 4.72 11.82 7.27
CA LEU A 248 3.79 11.58 8.37
C LEU A 248 2.89 12.78 8.66
N VAL A 249 3.45 14.00 8.63
CA VAL A 249 2.71 15.25 8.87
C VAL A 249 1.63 15.47 7.82
N GLN A 250 1.93 15.19 6.55
CA GLN A 250 0.98 15.39 5.46
C GLN A 250 -0.07 14.27 5.36
N LEU A 251 0.34 13.00 5.51
CA LEU A 251 -0.57 11.85 5.33
C LEU A 251 -1.35 11.49 6.59
N GLY A 252 -0.84 11.83 7.77
CA GLY A 252 -1.49 11.56 9.07
C GLY A 252 -2.93 12.07 9.14
N PRO A 253 -3.20 13.37 8.87
CA PRO A 253 -4.57 13.91 8.89
C PRO A 253 -5.51 13.24 7.88
N THR A 254 -4.99 12.84 6.72
CA THR A 254 -5.78 12.15 5.69
C THR A 254 -6.21 10.76 6.17
N LEU A 255 -5.29 10.00 6.76
CA LEU A 255 -5.60 8.67 7.33
C LEU A 255 -6.42 8.75 8.61
N GLU A 256 -6.25 9.80 9.42
CA GLU A 256 -7.11 10.08 10.58
C GLU A 256 -8.56 10.26 10.14
N LYS A 257 -8.80 11.12 9.15
CA LYS A 257 -10.14 11.34 8.60
C LYS A 257 -10.73 10.06 8.03
N LEU A 258 -9.90 9.30 7.31
CA LEU A 258 -10.30 8.03 6.72
C LEU A 258 -10.75 7.05 7.82
N ASN A 259 -9.86 6.79 8.79
CA ASN A 259 -10.03 5.72 9.77
C ASN A 259 -11.03 6.04 10.89
N SER A 260 -11.26 7.32 11.17
CA SER A 260 -12.22 7.76 12.20
C SER A 260 -13.68 7.59 11.78
N GLY A 261 -13.99 7.53 10.48
CA GLY A 261 -15.39 7.50 10.07
C GLY A 261 -15.70 7.08 8.64
N ILE A 262 -14.71 6.92 7.76
CA ILE A 262 -14.92 6.62 6.34
C ILE A 262 -14.56 5.17 6.02
N ALA A 263 -13.29 4.81 6.14
CA ALA A 263 -12.77 3.52 5.74
C ALA A 263 -11.46 3.18 6.45
N ILE A 264 -11.03 1.92 6.38
CA ILE A 264 -9.64 1.51 6.62
C ILE A 264 -9.01 1.28 5.25
N HIS A 265 -7.83 1.85 4.98
CA HIS A 265 -7.20 1.83 3.66
C HIS A 265 -6.71 0.44 3.27
N ARG A 266 -6.04 -0.25 4.21
CA ARG A 266 -5.53 -1.64 4.13
C ARG A 266 -4.41 -1.90 3.13
N ASP A 267 -4.11 -0.96 2.24
CA ASP A 267 -3.02 -1.07 1.26
C ASP A 267 -2.15 0.20 1.20
N VAL A 268 -1.79 0.72 2.38
CA VAL A 268 -0.80 1.81 2.47
C VAL A 268 0.58 1.21 2.21
N ASN A 269 1.25 1.67 1.15
CA ASN A 269 2.58 1.20 0.76
C ASN A 269 3.29 2.25 -0.12
N ALA A 270 4.59 2.12 -0.39
CA ALA A 270 5.35 3.11 -1.15
C ALA A 270 4.99 3.19 -2.67
N ARG A 271 4.15 2.29 -3.20
CA ARG A 271 3.55 2.43 -4.55
C ARG A 271 2.31 3.30 -4.54
N ASN A 272 1.54 3.23 -3.45
CA ASN A 272 0.27 3.94 -3.26
C ASN A 272 0.47 5.30 -2.56
N ILE A 273 1.71 5.66 -2.24
CA ILE A 273 2.09 7.01 -1.82
C ILE A 273 2.86 7.65 -2.97
N LEU A 274 2.38 8.78 -3.46
CA LEU A 274 3.09 9.62 -4.43
C LEU A 274 3.88 10.70 -3.68
N VAL A 275 5.03 11.07 -4.25
CA VAL A 275 5.83 12.23 -3.84
C VAL A 275 6.06 13.13 -5.05
N HIS A 276 5.71 14.40 -4.91
CA HIS A 276 6.10 15.46 -5.82
C HIS A 276 7.21 16.27 -5.17
N SER A 277 8.31 16.45 -5.89
CA SER A 277 9.36 17.38 -5.54
C SER A 277 9.47 18.41 -6.67
N PRO A 278 9.20 19.70 -6.41
CA PRO A 278 9.41 20.75 -7.39
C PRO A 278 10.86 20.79 -7.89
N VAL A 279 11.78 20.43 -6.99
CA VAL A 279 13.23 20.42 -7.20
C VAL A 279 13.65 19.39 -8.25
N ASP A 280 13.01 18.21 -8.28
CA ASP A 280 13.36 17.16 -9.25
C ASP A 280 13.03 17.51 -10.70
N THR A 281 12.32 18.63 -10.95
CA THR A 281 12.00 19.12 -12.29
C THR A 281 13.07 20.05 -12.88
N ASP A 282 14.05 20.50 -12.08
CA ASP A 282 15.15 21.34 -12.56
C ASP A 282 16.32 20.48 -13.06
N PRO A 283 16.62 20.46 -14.37
CA PRO A 283 17.73 19.69 -14.91
C PRO A 283 19.11 20.22 -14.50
N ASN A 284 19.22 21.43 -13.92
CA ASN A 284 20.49 22.06 -13.57
C ASN A 284 20.93 21.79 -12.12
N GLU A 285 20.14 21.07 -11.33
CA GLU A 285 20.46 20.94 -9.91
C GLU A 285 21.58 19.91 -9.66
N GLU A 286 22.77 20.42 -9.27
CA GLU A 286 24.00 19.65 -9.05
C GLU A 286 23.91 18.63 -7.88
N MET A 287 22.89 18.75 -7.02
CA MET A 287 22.70 17.91 -5.82
C MET A 287 21.72 16.74 -6.04
N ALA A 288 21.48 16.37 -7.28
CA ALA A 288 20.60 15.28 -7.69
C ALA A 288 20.95 13.97 -6.95
N GLY A 289 20.16 13.57 -5.96
CA GLY A 289 20.25 12.25 -5.31
C GLY A 289 20.25 12.24 -3.79
N ALA A 290 20.77 13.28 -3.12
CA ALA A 290 20.65 13.39 -1.65
C ALA A 290 19.21 13.70 -1.24
N ALA A 291 18.82 13.43 0.02
CA ALA A 291 17.55 13.96 0.54
C ALA A 291 17.52 15.50 0.41
N PRO A 292 16.37 16.11 0.09
CA PRO A 292 16.27 17.56 0.06
C PRO A 292 16.54 18.14 1.45
N ALA A 293 17.36 19.19 1.51
CA ALA A 293 17.68 19.86 2.77
C ALA A 293 16.43 20.52 3.41
N ASP A 294 15.54 21.04 2.55
CA ASP A 294 14.20 21.49 2.94
C ASP A 294 13.17 20.45 2.49
N ALA A 295 12.73 19.60 3.41
CA ALA A 295 11.72 18.59 3.12
C ALA A 295 10.31 19.18 2.94
N SER A 296 10.05 20.41 3.41
CA SER A 296 8.71 21.02 3.38
C SER A 296 8.22 21.36 1.97
N VAL A 297 9.13 21.37 0.99
CA VAL A 297 8.79 21.54 -0.43
C VAL A 297 8.23 20.27 -1.08
N LEU A 298 8.33 19.13 -0.39
CA LEU A 298 7.79 17.87 -0.88
C LEU A 298 6.28 17.81 -0.66
N GLU A 299 5.55 17.26 -1.62
CA GLU A 299 4.12 16.98 -1.47
C GLU A 299 3.91 15.47 -1.52
N PHE A 300 3.44 14.89 -0.42
CA PHE A 300 3.04 13.49 -0.33
C PHE A 300 1.54 13.36 -0.54
N SER A 301 1.11 12.33 -1.26
CA SER A 301 -0.31 12.01 -1.37
C SER A 301 -0.59 10.51 -1.42
N LEU A 302 -1.69 10.11 -0.80
CA LEU A 302 -2.20 8.76 -0.78
C LEU A 302 -3.14 8.54 -1.96
N VAL A 303 -2.94 7.45 -2.70
CA VAL A 303 -3.75 7.06 -3.85
C VAL A 303 -4.20 5.60 -3.74
N ASP A 304 -5.15 5.22 -4.60
CA ASP A 304 -5.71 3.87 -4.73
C ASP A 304 -6.49 3.35 -3.50
N PHE A 305 -7.80 3.60 -3.48
CA PHE A 305 -8.71 3.14 -2.43
C PHE A 305 -9.40 1.81 -2.76
N GLY A 306 -8.91 1.07 -3.76
CA GLY A 306 -9.56 -0.17 -4.24
C GLY A 306 -9.60 -1.30 -3.21
N SER A 307 -8.71 -1.25 -2.22
CA SER A 307 -8.63 -2.21 -1.09
C SER A 307 -9.31 -1.73 0.19
N SER A 308 -9.88 -0.52 0.19
CA SER A 308 -10.48 0.07 1.37
C SER A 308 -11.75 -0.66 1.80
N THR A 309 -12.06 -0.64 3.08
CA THR A 309 -13.30 -1.19 3.65
C THR A 309 -13.93 -0.22 4.63
N ASP A 310 -15.25 -0.24 4.79
CA ASP A 310 -15.97 0.66 5.70
C ASP A 310 -15.47 0.49 7.14
N CYS A 311 -15.09 1.60 7.78
CA CYS A 311 -14.45 1.53 9.10
C CYS A 311 -15.40 1.01 10.19
N LYS A 312 -16.72 1.26 10.07
CA LYS A 312 -17.70 0.75 11.03
C LYS A 312 -17.92 -0.74 10.82
N ALA A 313 -18.08 -1.18 9.56
CA ALA A 313 -18.17 -2.60 9.23
C ALA A 313 -16.90 -3.36 9.65
N TRP A 314 -15.73 -2.75 9.47
CA TRP A 314 -14.43 -3.30 9.86
C TRP A 314 -14.40 -3.72 11.33
N LEU A 315 -14.95 -2.87 12.21
CA LEU A 315 -14.95 -3.09 13.66
C LEU A 315 -16.17 -3.87 14.18
N ALA A 316 -17.22 -4.05 13.38
CA ALA A 316 -18.51 -4.59 13.82
C ALA A 316 -18.57 -6.14 13.95
N GLY A 317 -17.50 -6.88 13.60
CA GLY A 317 -17.47 -8.34 13.71
C GLY A 317 -18.39 -9.11 12.75
N ARG A 318 -18.82 -8.48 11.64
CA ARG A 318 -19.70 -9.07 10.61
C ARG A 318 -19.00 -9.13 9.24
N GLN A 319 -19.73 -9.33 8.14
CA GLN A 319 -19.15 -9.20 6.79
C GLN A 319 -18.52 -7.82 6.61
N GLY A 320 -17.33 -7.76 5.98
CA GLY A 320 -16.54 -6.53 5.91
C GLY A 320 -15.69 -6.24 7.15
N SER A 321 -15.79 -7.06 8.21
CA SER A 321 -14.96 -6.94 9.41
C SER A 321 -13.55 -7.47 9.23
N TRP A 322 -12.65 -7.09 10.13
CA TRP A 322 -11.29 -7.64 10.19
C TRP A 322 -11.28 -9.15 10.44
N GLN A 323 -12.32 -9.70 11.07
CA GLN A 323 -12.48 -11.15 11.24
C GLN A 323 -12.84 -11.84 9.93
N ALA A 324 -13.70 -11.24 9.11
CA ALA A 324 -14.21 -11.87 7.89
C ALA A 324 -13.29 -11.65 6.67
N GLU A 325 -12.70 -10.46 6.55
CA GLU A 325 -11.89 -10.07 5.40
C GLU A 325 -10.46 -10.62 5.51
N ASN A 326 -9.95 -11.17 4.41
CA ASN A 326 -8.55 -11.59 4.32
C ASN A 326 -7.63 -10.38 4.21
N PRO A 327 -6.41 -10.40 4.79
CA PRO A 327 -5.40 -9.37 4.53
C PRO A 327 -5.22 -9.10 3.03
N THR A 328 -5.04 -7.84 2.67
CA THR A 328 -4.88 -7.39 1.27
C THR A 328 -3.70 -6.41 1.19
N GLY A 329 -3.29 -6.10 -0.04
CA GLY A 329 -2.23 -5.14 -0.30
C GLY A 329 -0.83 -5.73 -0.34
N ASP A 330 0.18 -4.87 -0.33
CA ASP A 330 1.58 -5.28 -0.40
C ASP A 330 2.07 -5.89 0.92
N ALA A 331 2.29 -7.22 0.93
CA ALA A 331 2.66 -7.95 2.13
C ALA A 331 4.04 -7.59 2.72
N ARG A 332 4.85 -6.78 2.03
CA ARG A 332 6.10 -6.22 2.60
C ARG A 332 5.81 -5.19 3.69
N TYR A 333 4.64 -4.54 3.64
CA TYR A 333 4.19 -3.55 4.62
C TYR A 333 3.24 -4.14 5.66
N TRP A 334 3.01 -5.45 5.63
CA TRP A 334 2.25 -6.16 6.65
C TRP A 334 3.07 -6.32 7.93
N GLY A 335 2.53 -5.87 9.06
CA GLY A 335 3.09 -6.13 10.38
C GLY A 335 2.83 -7.56 10.87
N PRO A 336 3.38 -7.92 12.05
CA PRO A 336 3.16 -9.23 12.65
C PRO A 336 1.68 -9.60 12.75
N ALA A 337 0.81 -8.65 13.15
CA ALA A 337 -0.61 -8.91 13.31
C ALA A 337 -1.31 -9.31 11.99
N SER A 338 -0.94 -8.69 10.86
CA SER A 338 -1.44 -9.06 9.53
C SER A 338 -1.00 -10.45 9.12
N TRP A 339 0.25 -10.84 9.42
CA TRP A 339 0.74 -12.19 9.15
C TRP A 339 0.10 -13.24 10.06
N VAL A 340 -0.16 -12.94 11.34
CA VAL A 340 -0.96 -13.82 12.23
C VAL A 340 -2.36 -13.99 11.65
N ARG A 341 -3.02 -12.90 11.24
CA ARG A 341 -4.35 -12.97 10.62
C ARG A 341 -4.35 -13.78 9.33
N PHE A 342 -3.30 -13.65 8.51
CA PHE A 342 -3.16 -14.36 7.23
C PHE A 342 -2.96 -15.87 7.44
N LEU A 343 -1.99 -16.26 8.28
CA LEU A 343 -1.59 -17.67 8.43
C LEU A 343 -2.47 -18.44 9.43
N GLY A 344 -2.90 -17.79 10.51
CA GLY A 344 -3.64 -18.39 11.62
C GLY A 344 -5.13 -18.06 11.65
N GLY A 345 -5.60 -17.14 10.82
CA GLY A 345 -7.00 -16.70 10.81
C GLY A 345 -7.35 -15.75 11.97
N ALA A 346 -8.63 -15.36 12.03
CA ALA A 346 -9.13 -14.41 13.03
C ALA A 346 -9.10 -14.97 14.46
N ASP A 347 -9.35 -16.27 14.64
CA ASP A 347 -9.36 -16.91 15.95
C ASP A 347 -7.96 -16.89 16.59
N THR A 348 -6.91 -17.19 15.81
CA THR A 348 -5.53 -17.12 16.29
C THR A 348 -5.14 -15.70 16.64
N LEU A 349 -5.49 -14.72 15.80
CA LEU A 349 -5.22 -13.31 16.10
C LEU A 349 -5.92 -12.86 17.40
N SER A 350 -7.17 -13.29 17.60
CA SER A 350 -7.99 -12.92 18.78
C SER A 350 -7.42 -13.41 20.11
N GLN A 351 -6.48 -14.37 20.09
CA GLN A 351 -5.81 -14.84 21.30
C GLN A 351 -4.77 -13.85 21.84
N ASP A 352 -4.34 -12.89 21.00
CA ASP A 352 -3.42 -11.82 21.38
C ASP A 352 -4.13 -10.45 21.26
N PRO A 353 -4.51 -9.83 22.39
CA PRO A 353 -5.20 -8.54 22.39
C PRO A 353 -4.39 -7.39 21.78
N GLU A 354 -3.06 -7.42 21.90
CA GLU A 354 -2.18 -6.36 21.39
C GLU A 354 -2.10 -6.43 19.87
N LEU A 355 -1.87 -7.62 19.32
CA LEU A 355 -1.91 -7.83 17.87
C LEU A 355 -3.32 -7.60 17.30
N THR A 356 -4.37 -8.00 18.00
CA THR A 356 -5.75 -7.71 17.59
C THR A 356 -6.00 -6.21 17.48
N ARG A 357 -5.55 -5.42 18.47
CA ARG A 357 -5.66 -3.95 18.41
C ARG A 357 -4.84 -3.38 17.25
N GLN A 358 -3.60 -3.83 17.07
CA GLN A 358 -2.75 -3.41 15.96
C GLN A 358 -3.41 -3.69 14.60
N TYR A 359 -3.98 -4.87 14.38
CA TYR A 359 -4.63 -5.21 13.10
C TYR A 359 -5.97 -4.50 12.90
N SER A 360 -6.79 -4.39 13.94
CA SER A 360 -8.14 -3.83 13.80
C SER A 360 -8.15 -2.29 13.75
N ARG A 361 -7.20 -1.62 14.41
CA ARG A 361 -7.16 -0.15 14.52
C ARG A 361 -5.87 0.47 13.99
N GLY A 362 -4.73 -0.19 14.23
CA GLY A 362 -3.40 0.31 13.88
C GLY A 362 -2.88 -0.12 12.51
N LEU A 363 -3.68 -0.77 11.66
CA LEU A 363 -3.21 -1.37 10.41
C LEU A 363 -2.57 -0.36 9.47
N ASP A 364 -3.27 0.74 9.18
CA ASP A 364 -2.75 1.78 8.28
C ASP A 364 -1.65 2.60 8.94
N MET A 365 -1.69 2.75 10.28
CA MET A 365 -0.64 3.42 11.05
C MET A 365 0.68 2.66 10.96
N PHE A 366 0.64 1.34 11.17
CA PHE A 366 1.80 0.47 11.01
C PHE A 366 2.38 0.59 9.60
N ALA A 367 1.53 0.48 8.59
CA ALA A 367 1.95 0.50 7.19
C ALA A 367 2.55 1.86 6.78
N LEU A 368 1.96 2.98 7.23
CA LEU A 368 2.54 4.31 7.02
C LEU A 368 3.91 4.45 7.71
N ALA A 369 4.06 3.95 8.94
CA ALA A 369 5.35 3.96 9.63
C ALA A 369 6.41 3.13 8.90
N ALA A 370 6.04 1.99 8.33
CA ALA A 370 6.94 1.19 7.49
C ALA A 370 7.39 1.97 6.24
N CYS A 371 6.48 2.71 5.57
CA CYS A 371 6.84 3.61 4.47
C CYS A 371 7.80 4.73 4.89
N ALA A 372 7.55 5.36 6.05
CA ALA A 372 8.40 6.42 6.57
C ALA A 372 9.79 5.90 6.98
N LEU A 373 9.88 4.71 7.59
CA LEU A 373 11.14 4.03 7.89
C LEU A 373 11.89 3.65 6.61
N GLU A 374 11.22 3.11 5.60
CA GLU A 374 11.84 2.83 4.30
C GLU A 374 12.42 4.09 3.68
N THR A 375 11.64 5.19 3.69
CA THR A 375 12.05 6.51 3.19
C THR A 375 13.29 7.02 3.92
N LEU A 376 13.29 7.00 5.25
CA LEU A 376 14.42 7.43 6.08
C LEU A 376 15.68 6.63 5.75
N MET A 377 15.56 5.30 5.66
CA MET A 377 16.73 4.43 5.49
C MET A 377 17.28 4.45 4.06
N LYS A 378 16.41 4.60 3.05
CA LYS A 378 16.83 4.69 1.64
C LYS A 378 17.37 6.06 1.26
N LEU A 379 16.96 7.14 1.94
CA LEU A 379 17.51 8.48 1.72
C LEU A 379 18.80 8.75 2.50
N HIS A 380 19.06 7.99 3.56
CA HIS A 380 20.33 8.04 4.28
C HIS A 380 21.43 7.27 3.52
N LEU A 381 21.99 7.92 2.51
CA LEU A 381 22.93 7.34 1.54
C LEU A 381 24.40 7.46 1.95
N ALA A 382 24.72 8.28 2.94
CA ALA A 382 26.10 8.48 3.40
C ALA A 382 26.73 7.18 3.93
N GLU A 383 28.00 6.97 3.59
CA GLU A 383 28.79 5.85 4.10
C GLU A 383 29.10 6.01 5.58
N TYR A 384 29.25 4.88 6.27
CA TYR A 384 29.56 4.89 7.69
C TYR A 384 30.96 5.51 7.93
N PRO A 385 31.11 6.48 8.86
CA PRO A 385 32.37 7.18 9.06
C PRO A 385 33.52 6.25 9.46
N SER A 386 34.74 6.59 9.05
CA SER A 386 35.95 5.88 9.46
C SER A 386 36.23 6.02 10.96
N ASP A 387 37.01 5.09 11.54
CA ASP A 387 37.43 5.16 12.94
C ASP A 387 38.20 6.46 13.26
N ALA A 388 38.86 7.07 12.27
CA ALA A 388 39.52 8.36 12.43
C ALA A 388 38.51 9.50 12.57
N ALA A 389 37.46 9.50 11.75
CA ALA A 389 36.38 10.49 11.83
C ALA A 389 35.59 10.36 13.14
N LEU A 390 35.36 9.15 13.64
CA LEU A 390 34.65 8.91 14.91
C LEU A 390 35.41 9.42 16.16
N ARG A 391 36.71 9.70 16.06
CA ARG A 391 37.50 10.24 17.19
C ARG A 391 37.31 11.74 17.42
N THR A 392 36.64 12.47 16.53
CA THR A 392 36.53 13.94 16.59
C THR A 392 35.50 14.44 17.61
N GLY A 393 34.52 13.62 17.99
CA GLY A 393 33.49 13.99 18.97
C GLY A 393 32.73 12.77 19.54
N PRO A 394 32.74 12.55 20.87
CA PRO A 394 32.16 11.34 21.46
C PRO A 394 30.64 11.24 21.26
N LEU A 395 29.91 12.36 21.29
CA LEU A 395 28.46 12.34 21.10
C LEU A 395 28.07 12.11 19.63
N GLN A 396 28.75 12.74 18.68
CA GLN A 396 28.53 12.50 17.24
C GLN A 396 28.90 11.07 16.86
N ALA A 397 29.98 10.52 17.42
CA ALA A 397 30.33 9.11 17.24
C ALA A 397 29.24 8.19 17.81
N ALA A 398 28.72 8.47 19.01
CA ALA A 398 27.63 7.71 19.60
C ALA A 398 26.35 7.76 18.74
N LEU A 399 26.03 8.93 18.18
CA LEU A 399 24.94 9.07 17.20
C LEU A 399 25.18 8.21 15.97
N ALA A 400 26.36 8.31 15.35
CA ALA A 400 26.68 7.53 14.16
C ALA A 400 26.57 6.01 14.41
N HIS A 401 27.08 5.53 15.56
CA HIS A 401 26.92 4.14 15.99
C HIS A 401 25.45 3.74 16.15
N SER A 402 24.64 4.61 16.77
CA SER A 402 23.22 4.35 17.02
C SER A 402 22.42 4.35 15.72
N VAL A 403 22.66 5.29 14.80
CA VAL A 403 22.09 5.33 13.44
C VAL A 403 22.42 4.04 12.68
N LYS A 404 23.69 3.61 12.69
CA LYS A 404 24.10 2.33 12.08
C LYS A 404 23.34 1.14 12.67
N THR A 405 23.16 1.12 13.99
CA THR A 405 22.43 0.05 14.69
C THR A 405 20.96 -0.01 14.26
N VAL A 406 20.29 1.15 14.21
CA VAL A 406 18.92 1.25 13.70
C VAL A 406 18.83 0.79 12.25
N ARG A 407 19.76 1.23 11.39
CA ARG A 407 19.79 0.85 9.97
C ARG A 407 19.95 -0.66 9.77
N MET A 408 20.84 -1.29 10.54
CA MET A 408 21.01 -2.75 10.50
C MET A 408 19.75 -3.48 10.97
N SER A 409 19.12 -3.01 12.05
CA SER A 409 17.88 -3.60 12.58
C SER A 409 16.72 -3.49 11.60
N TRP A 410 16.55 -2.31 10.98
CA TRP A 410 15.58 -2.11 9.90
C TRP A 410 15.88 -3.02 8.70
N SER A 411 17.14 -3.12 8.27
CA SER A 411 17.52 -3.99 7.15
C SER A 411 17.21 -5.46 7.44
N ALA A 412 17.41 -5.93 8.67
CA ALA A 412 17.07 -7.29 9.09
C ALA A 412 15.55 -7.53 9.09
N TYR A 413 14.76 -6.58 9.61
CA TYR A 413 13.30 -6.60 9.52
C TYR A 413 12.83 -6.62 8.06
N TRP A 414 13.27 -5.65 7.25
CA TRP A 414 12.84 -5.47 5.88
C TRP A 414 13.21 -6.67 4.99
N SER A 415 14.41 -7.23 5.16
CA SER A 415 14.82 -8.45 4.44
C SER A 415 13.91 -9.65 4.78
N THR A 416 13.44 -9.74 6.02
CA THR A 416 12.48 -10.77 6.43
C THR A 416 11.12 -10.53 5.80
N ALA A 417 10.64 -9.28 5.79
CA ALA A 417 9.37 -8.91 5.16
C ALA A 417 9.38 -9.19 3.64
N VAL A 418 10.45 -8.80 2.94
CA VAL A 418 10.64 -9.07 1.50
C VAL A 418 10.68 -10.56 1.21
N ARG A 419 11.47 -11.35 1.96
CA ARG A 419 11.49 -12.82 1.77
C ARG A 419 10.12 -13.46 1.98
N SER A 420 9.38 -12.99 2.99
CA SER A 420 8.03 -13.50 3.28
C SER A 420 7.04 -13.15 2.15
N PHE A 421 7.15 -11.95 1.59
CA PHE A 421 6.43 -11.54 0.40
C PHE A 421 6.80 -12.38 -0.82
N ASP A 422 8.08 -12.66 -1.06
CA ASP A 422 8.53 -13.47 -2.20
C ASP A 422 7.98 -14.91 -2.11
N LEU A 423 7.97 -15.50 -0.91
CA LEU A 423 7.32 -16.80 -0.67
C LEU A 423 5.81 -16.75 -0.96
N LEU A 424 5.14 -15.69 -0.52
CA LEU A 424 3.71 -15.49 -0.79
C LEU A 424 3.42 -15.32 -2.29
N ALA A 425 4.28 -14.58 -2.99
CA ALA A 425 4.20 -14.37 -4.42
C ALA A 425 4.41 -15.68 -5.19
N GLU A 426 5.37 -16.50 -4.77
CA GLU A 426 5.63 -17.82 -5.35
C GLU A 426 4.46 -18.78 -5.12
N TYR A 427 3.91 -18.83 -3.89
CA TYR A 427 2.68 -19.57 -3.61
C TYR A 427 1.56 -19.16 -4.56
N SER A 428 1.34 -17.85 -4.71
CA SER A 428 0.27 -17.31 -5.56
C SER A 428 0.49 -17.67 -7.02
N ARG A 429 1.73 -17.57 -7.52
CA ARG A 429 2.10 -17.97 -8.88
C ARG A 429 1.80 -19.45 -9.13
N LEU A 430 2.18 -20.34 -8.20
CA LEU A 430 1.95 -21.78 -8.31
C LEU A 430 0.45 -22.12 -8.33
N VAL A 431 -0.35 -21.46 -7.49
CA VAL A 431 -1.82 -21.58 -7.50
C VAL A 431 -2.38 -21.15 -8.86
N CYS A 432 -1.95 -20.01 -9.40
CA CYS A 432 -2.40 -19.52 -10.71
C CYS A 432 -1.99 -20.44 -11.87
N CYS A 433 -0.83 -21.10 -11.78
CA CYS A 433 -0.39 -22.08 -12.78
C CYS A 433 -1.08 -23.45 -12.63
N GLY A 434 -1.89 -23.66 -11.60
CA GLY A 434 -2.55 -24.94 -11.31
C GLY A 434 -1.62 -26.01 -10.72
N ASP A 435 -0.40 -25.66 -10.32
CA ASP A 435 0.55 -26.55 -9.65
C ASP A 435 0.18 -26.71 -8.18
N ARG A 436 -0.77 -27.61 -7.91
CA ARG A 436 -1.28 -27.88 -6.56
C ARG A 436 -0.21 -28.44 -5.63
N GLN A 437 0.75 -29.21 -6.13
CA GLN A 437 1.78 -29.80 -5.30
C GLN A 437 2.77 -28.72 -4.86
N GLY A 438 3.32 -27.96 -5.80
CA GLY A 438 4.22 -26.86 -5.50
C GLY A 438 3.57 -25.82 -4.59
N ALA A 439 2.33 -25.44 -4.87
CA ALA A 439 1.59 -24.52 -4.00
C ALA A 439 1.42 -25.09 -2.58
N GLY A 440 1.12 -26.40 -2.45
CA GLY A 440 1.00 -27.07 -1.16
C GLY A 440 2.32 -27.14 -0.38
N GLU A 441 3.45 -27.30 -1.07
CA GLU A 441 4.79 -27.28 -0.46
C GLU A 441 5.15 -25.85 0.00
N CYS A 442 4.94 -24.85 -0.86
CA CYS A 442 5.18 -23.45 -0.52
C CYS A 442 4.29 -22.96 0.64
N TRP A 443 3.03 -23.40 0.68
CA TRP A 443 2.13 -23.10 1.82
C TRP A 443 2.64 -23.70 3.13
N LYS A 444 3.14 -24.94 3.12
CA LYS A 444 3.74 -25.55 4.31
C LYS A 444 4.95 -24.76 4.78
N GLU A 445 5.77 -24.25 3.87
CA GLU A 445 6.92 -23.39 4.19
C GLU A 445 6.45 -22.07 4.84
N LEU A 446 5.44 -21.40 4.27
CA LEU A 446 4.85 -20.18 4.86
C LEU A 446 4.37 -20.40 6.30
N VAL A 447 3.63 -21.49 6.55
CA VAL A 447 3.10 -21.82 7.87
C VAL A 447 4.22 -22.22 8.84
N ALA A 448 5.21 -23.01 8.40
CA ALA A 448 6.32 -23.46 9.25
C ALA A 448 7.34 -22.35 9.54
N GLY A 449 7.44 -21.34 8.68
CA GLY A 449 8.46 -20.30 8.74
C GLY A 449 8.39 -19.36 9.95
N SER A 450 7.37 -19.47 10.80
CA SER A 450 7.20 -18.63 12.00
C SER A 450 7.28 -17.12 11.70
N ILE A 451 6.83 -16.72 10.50
CA ILE A 451 6.97 -15.37 9.96
C ILE A 451 6.52 -14.28 10.96
N PRO A 452 5.34 -14.37 11.60
CA PRO A 452 4.91 -13.34 12.54
C PRO A 452 5.87 -13.16 13.72
N ARG A 453 6.36 -14.26 14.28
CA ARG A 453 7.28 -14.24 15.44
C ARG A 453 8.62 -13.62 15.07
N ILE A 454 9.19 -14.02 13.92
CA ILE A 454 10.47 -13.46 13.46
C ILE A 454 10.33 -11.96 13.20
N LEU A 455 9.25 -11.52 12.54
CA LEU A 455 9.01 -10.09 12.30
C LEU A 455 8.85 -9.33 13.62
N GLN A 456 8.12 -9.89 14.59
CA GLN A 456 7.97 -9.29 15.93
C GLN A 456 9.32 -9.13 16.64
N ASP A 457 10.13 -10.19 16.70
CA ASP A 457 11.46 -10.15 17.33
C ASP A 457 12.36 -9.07 16.66
N ARG A 458 12.30 -8.95 15.32
CA ARG A 458 13.05 -7.90 14.58
C ARG A 458 12.51 -6.49 14.82
N LEU A 459 11.19 -6.33 14.98
CA LEU A 459 10.61 -5.04 15.36
C LEU A 459 11.00 -4.64 16.78
N HIS A 460 11.09 -5.57 17.74
CA HIS A 460 11.58 -5.27 19.08
C HIS A 460 13.04 -4.78 19.08
N GLU A 461 13.91 -5.44 18.31
CA GLU A 461 15.30 -4.99 18.10
C GLU A 461 15.35 -3.57 17.51
N LEU A 462 14.54 -3.31 16.46
CA LEU A 462 14.43 -1.99 15.85
C LEU A 462 13.92 -0.94 16.84
N CYS A 463 12.83 -1.22 17.56
CA CYS A 463 12.23 -0.33 18.56
C CYS A 463 13.22 0.04 19.66
N ALA A 464 14.00 -0.92 20.16
CA ALA A 464 15.07 -0.65 21.12
C ALA A 464 16.13 0.31 20.55
N GLY A 465 16.54 0.09 19.29
CA GLY A 465 17.43 1.00 18.57
C GLY A 465 16.87 2.41 18.39
N LEU A 466 15.59 2.53 18.00
CA LEU A 466 14.91 3.82 17.83
C LEU A 466 14.88 4.62 19.13
N VAL A 467 14.55 3.97 20.26
CA VAL A 467 14.55 4.60 21.59
C VAL A 467 15.95 5.05 21.99
N ALA A 468 16.98 4.22 21.77
CA ALA A 468 18.36 4.59 22.08
C ALA A 468 18.83 5.79 21.25
N LEU A 469 18.52 5.82 19.95
CA LEU A 469 18.85 6.92 19.07
C LEU A 469 18.11 8.21 19.45
N ALA A 470 16.79 8.14 19.70
CA ALA A 470 16.00 9.30 20.10
C ALA A 470 16.54 10.00 21.35
N ARG A 471 17.01 9.23 22.34
CA ARG A 471 17.66 9.77 23.55
C ARG A 471 18.95 10.52 23.23
N LEU A 472 19.76 10.02 22.30
CA LEU A 472 20.98 10.71 21.87
C LEU A 472 20.66 11.99 21.08
N CYS A 473 19.63 11.97 20.25
CA CYS A 473 19.17 13.15 19.52
C CYS A 473 18.73 14.28 20.48
N ARG A 474 18.05 13.97 21.58
CA ARG A 474 17.71 14.97 22.61
C ARG A 474 18.93 15.54 23.36
N ARG A 475 19.94 14.72 23.62
CA ARG A 475 21.18 15.20 24.28
C ARG A 475 21.94 16.21 23.43
N GLN A 476 21.87 16.11 22.09
CA GLN A 476 22.43 17.14 21.21
C GLN A 476 21.81 18.52 21.43
N GLU A 477 20.52 18.56 21.76
CA GLU A 477 19.83 19.82 22.06
C GLU A 477 20.36 20.44 23.36
N GLU A 478 20.52 19.62 24.40
CA GLU A 478 21.02 20.04 25.72
C GLU A 478 22.46 20.57 25.65
N GLU A 479 23.36 19.89 24.93
CA GLU A 479 24.76 20.33 24.79
C GLU A 479 24.93 21.58 23.89
N GLY A 480 23.97 21.84 22.99
CA GLY A 480 23.99 23.01 22.10
C GLY A 480 23.37 24.29 22.70
N GLY A 481 22.56 24.17 23.75
CA GLY A 481 21.67 25.23 24.25
C GLY A 481 22.32 26.36 25.06
N ASP A 482 23.57 26.21 25.53
CA ASP A 482 24.20 27.19 26.43
C ASP A 482 24.66 28.49 25.72
N ARG A 483 24.53 28.54 24.39
CA ARG A 483 24.89 29.72 23.57
C ARG A 483 23.69 30.63 23.25
N GLY A 484 22.87 30.97 24.25
CA GLY A 484 22.05 32.19 24.35
C GLY A 484 21.11 32.65 23.21
N GLY A 485 21.02 31.96 22.07
CA GLY A 485 20.21 32.36 20.92
C GLY A 485 19.11 31.34 20.64
N ARG A 486 17.84 31.73 20.81
CA ARG A 486 16.65 30.95 20.39
C ARG A 486 16.50 30.91 18.86
N GLY A 487 17.53 30.45 18.15
CA GLY A 487 17.49 30.24 16.71
C GLY A 487 17.12 28.81 16.33
N GLN A 488 16.58 28.62 15.12
CA GLN A 488 16.36 27.34 14.44
C GLN A 488 17.70 26.65 14.12
N GLY A 489 18.45 26.28 15.15
CA GLY A 489 19.75 25.65 15.02
C GLY A 489 19.67 24.14 14.77
N PRO A 490 20.80 23.51 14.42
CA PRO A 490 20.92 22.05 14.28
C PRO A 490 20.43 21.26 15.51
N ALA A 491 20.56 21.84 16.72
CA ALA A 491 20.06 21.29 17.98
C ALA A 491 18.55 21.04 17.96
N ALA A 492 17.75 22.02 17.51
CA ALA A 492 16.30 21.88 17.41
C ALA A 492 15.90 20.81 16.40
N ALA A 493 16.64 20.72 15.28
CA ALA A 493 16.41 19.69 14.28
C ALA A 493 16.64 18.27 14.83
N TRP A 494 17.66 18.06 15.67
CA TRP A 494 17.85 16.78 16.34
C TRP A 494 16.74 16.46 17.33
N ALA A 495 16.23 17.45 18.07
CA ALA A 495 15.09 17.25 18.95
C ALA A 495 13.84 16.76 18.19
N GLU A 496 13.53 17.38 17.05
CA GLU A 496 12.45 16.96 16.14
C GLU A 496 12.66 15.53 15.62
N VAL A 497 13.90 15.17 15.26
CA VAL A 497 14.23 13.78 14.88
C VAL A 497 14.03 12.83 16.06
N GLY A 498 14.38 13.22 17.29
CA GLY A 498 14.10 12.42 18.48
C GLY A 498 12.60 12.12 18.65
N LEU A 499 11.74 13.12 18.47
CA LEU A 499 10.28 12.96 18.51
C LEU A 499 9.73 12.09 17.37
N LEU A 500 10.28 12.24 16.17
CA LEU A 500 9.95 11.38 15.03
C LEU A 500 10.27 9.92 15.33
N LEU A 501 11.47 9.62 15.83
CA LEU A 501 11.92 8.26 16.10
C LEU A 501 11.07 7.56 17.18
N GLU A 502 10.67 8.31 18.21
CA GLU A 502 9.72 7.81 19.22
C GLU A 502 8.33 7.56 18.65
N SER A 503 7.84 8.46 17.79
CA SER A 503 6.56 8.27 17.10
C SER A 503 6.60 7.04 16.19
N LEU A 504 7.65 6.87 15.38
CA LEU A 504 7.83 5.68 14.55
C LEU A 504 7.87 4.40 15.37
N ARG A 505 8.58 4.40 16.52
CA ARG A 505 8.58 3.27 17.46
C ARG A 505 7.15 2.94 17.91
N ASP A 506 6.40 3.94 18.35
CA ASP A 506 5.04 3.75 18.84
C ASP A 506 4.06 3.33 17.72
N MET A 507 4.27 3.75 16.48
CA MET A 507 3.42 3.32 15.36
C MET A 507 3.64 1.84 14.98
N VAL A 508 4.85 1.30 15.14
CA VAL A 508 5.16 -0.10 14.74
C VAL A 508 5.04 -1.12 15.89
N HIS A 509 5.13 -0.67 17.14
CA HIS A 509 5.09 -1.55 18.30
C HIS A 509 3.67 -2.04 18.60
N GLU A 510 3.46 -3.34 18.75
CA GLU A 510 2.15 -3.97 18.94
C GLU A 510 1.46 -3.54 20.24
N SER A 511 2.23 -3.33 21.30
CA SER A 511 1.70 -2.90 22.60
C SER A 511 1.35 -1.41 22.66
N SER A 512 1.65 -0.64 21.61
CA SER A 512 1.35 0.79 21.55
C SER A 512 -0.15 1.05 21.43
N ALA A 513 -0.59 2.12 22.09
CA ALA A 513 -1.94 2.65 22.01
C ALA A 513 -1.97 4.03 21.31
N LEU A 514 -0.93 4.34 20.53
CA LEU A 514 -0.85 5.59 19.77
C LEU A 514 -2.04 5.68 18.80
N GLU A 515 -2.74 6.81 18.86
CA GLU A 515 -3.85 7.15 17.96
C GLU A 515 -3.45 8.34 17.06
N TRP A 516 -4.16 8.53 15.96
CA TRP A 516 -3.85 9.60 15.00
C TRP A 516 -3.79 11.03 15.58
N PRO A 517 -4.73 11.47 16.44
CA PRO A 517 -4.65 12.80 17.04
C PRO A 517 -3.38 13.00 17.87
N GLU A 518 -2.93 11.95 18.57
CA GLU A 518 -1.71 11.99 19.37
C GLU A 518 -0.47 12.08 18.47
N LEU A 519 -0.44 11.33 17.36
CA LEU A 519 0.62 11.43 16.37
C LEU A 519 0.72 12.86 15.79
N ALA A 520 -0.41 13.44 15.40
CA ALA A 520 -0.47 14.80 14.87
C ALA A 520 0.04 15.83 15.89
N ALA A 521 -0.36 15.70 17.16
CA ALA A 521 0.10 16.56 18.25
C ALA A 521 1.62 16.45 18.48
N ARG A 522 2.18 15.24 18.45
CA ARG A 522 3.63 15.00 18.64
C ARG A 522 4.48 15.57 17.52
N LEU A 523 4.00 15.45 16.27
CA LEU A 523 4.74 15.90 15.10
C LEU A 523 4.48 17.36 14.75
N GLY A 524 3.67 18.10 15.51
CA GLY A 524 3.44 19.52 15.27
C GLY A 524 2.70 19.80 13.96
N GLY A 525 1.90 18.84 13.48
CA GLY A 525 0.97 19.07 12.39
C GLY A 525 -0.17 19.95 12.88
N GLN A 526 0.04 21.26 12.99
CA GLN A 526 -1.11 22.15 12.80
C GLN A 526 -1.58 21.92 11.36
N PRO A 527 -2.89 21.70 11.12
CA PRO A 527 -3.40 21.63 9.76
C PRO A 527 -2.84 22.84 9.01
N LEU A 528 -2.13 22.60 7.91
CA LEU A 528 -1.67 23.69 7.05
C LEU A 528 -2.94 24.46 6.67
N ALA A 529 -3.17 25.60 7.33
CA ALA A 529 -4.25 26.50 7.00
C ALA A 529 -3.93 26.97 5.57
N GLY A 530 -4.56 26.31 4.60
CA GLY A 530 -4.18 26.41 3.20
C GLY A 530 -4.07 27.86 2.77
N GLY A 531 -3.01 28.17 2.03
CA GLY A 531 -2.99 29.32 1.14
C GLY A 531 -4.10 29.13 0.12
N ALA A 532 -5.30 29.60 0.47
CA ALA A 532 -6.48 29.46 -0.35
C ALA A 532 -6.34 30.30 -1.63
N VAL A 533 -6.34 29.63 -2.78
CA VAL A 533 -6.99 30.17 -3.97
C VAL A 533 -8.49 30.08 -3.68
N ASP A 534 -9.12 31.24 -3.55
CA ASP A 534 -10.51 31.48 -3.15
C ASP A 534 -11.55 30.63 -3.93
N PRO A 535 -12.41 29.87 -3.25
CA PRO A 535 -13.74 29.61 -3.75
C PRO A 535 -14.79 29.93 -2.67
N ALA A 536 -15.59 30.95 -2.96
CA ALA A 536 -16.78 31.30 -2.22
C ALA A 536 -17.80 30.14 -2.12
N ALA A 537 -18.53 30.16 -1.00
CA ALA A 537 -19.73 29.41 -0.63
C ALA A 537 -19.52 28.08 0.12
N ARG A 538 -19.73 28.14 1.44
CA ARG A 538 -19.93 26.99 2.34
C ARG A 538 -21.24 27.10 3.10
N ALA A 539 -21.90 25.97 3.29
CA ALA A 539 -23.14 25.75 4.03
C ALA A 539 -22.93 24.63 5.09
N PRO A 540 -23.75 24.58 6.17
CA PRO A 540 -23.53 23.68 7.31
C PRO A 540 -24.16 22.27 7.18
N PRO A 541 -23.74 21.30 8.03
CA PRO A 541 -23.98 19.85 7.85
C PRO A 541 -25.32 19.34 8.40
N ALA A 542 -25.82 18.25 7.79
CA ALA A 542 -27.07 17.55 8.13
C ALA A 542 -26.84 16.31 9.03
N ALA A 543 -27.84 15.98 9.86
CA ALA A 543 -27.88 14.78 10.70
C ALA A 543 -29.01 13.83 10.25
N ASP A 544 -28.70 12.53 10.24
CA ASP A 544 -29.49 11.45 9.65
C ASP A 544 -30.41 10.69 10.62
N VAL A 545 -31.41 10.06 10.00
CA VAL A 545 -32.57 9.32 10.53
C VAL A 545 -32.33 7.81 10.46
N ALA A 546 -32.72 7.02 11.48
CA ALA A 546 -33.06 5.60 11.30
C ALA A 546 -33.84 4.97 12.47
N SER A 547 -35.00 4.38 12.15
CA SER A 547 -35.75 3.30 12.84
C SER A 547 -36.78 2.83 11.80
N ALA A 548 -37.12 1.57 11.54
CA ALA A 548 -37.08 0.32 12.27
C ALA A 548 -37.13 -0.84 11.25
N GLN A 549 -36.79 -2.08 11.64
CA GLN A 549 -37.40 -3.30 11.06
C GLN A 549 -36.93 -4.55 11.81
N ALA A 550 -37.88 -5.26 12.44
CA ALA A 550 -37.66 -6.51 13.17
C ALA A 550 -38.48 -7.68 12.58
N GLY A 551 -38.64 -7.71 11.26
CA GLY A 551 -39.34 -8.79 10.54
C GLY A 551 -38.59 -9.33 9.32
N ALA A 552 -37.36 -8.86 9.06
CA ALA A 552 -36.62 -9.15 7.82
C ALA A 552 -35.65 -10.35 7.91
N GLU A 553 -35.35 -10.84 9.11
CA GLU A 553 -34.22 -11.76 9.32
C GLU A 553 -34.44 -13.20 8.82
N GLU A 554 -35.69 -13.64 8.67
CA GLU A 554 -36.00 -15.01 8.21
C GLU A 554 -36.10 -15.09 6.67
N GLU A 555 -36.70 -14.09 6.05
CA GLU A 555 -36.73 -13.93 4.58
C GLU A 555 -35.33 -13.62 4.03
N GLU A 556 -34.51 -12.88 4.78
CA GLU A 556 -33.11 -12.61 4.42
C GLU A 556 -32.24 -13.87 4.48
N ARG A 557 -32.51 -14.83 5.38
CA ARG A 557 -31.75 -16.09 5.46
C ARG A 557 -32.04 -17.02 4.28
N GLU A 558 -33.31 -17.16 3.87
CA GLU A 558 -33.64 -17.95 2.68
C GLU A 558 -33.10 -17.30 1.41
N LEU A 559 -33.20 -15.97 1.30
CA LEU A 559 -32.62 -15.22 0.19
C LEU A 559 -31.08 -15.34 0.16
N GLN A 560 -30.42 -15.36 1.31
CA GLN A 560 -28.97 -15.52 1.43
C GLN A 560 -28.53 -16.95 1.05
N ALA A 561 -29.30 -17.97 1.41
CA ALA A 561 -29.03 -19.36 1.01
C ALA A 561 -29.17 -19.55 -0.50
N ALA A 562 -30.21 -18.98 -1.11
CA ALA A 562 -30.41 -19.01 -2.57
C ALA A 562 -29.29 -18.26 -3.32
N LYS A 563 -28.88 -17.08 -2.83
CA LYS A 563 -27.73 -16.33 -3.38
C LYS A 563 -26.43 -17.14 -3.27
N THR A 564 -26.23 -17.84 -2.16
CA THR A 564 -25.02 -18.67 -1.95
C THR A 564 -24.96 -19.82 -2.96
N LEU A 565 -26.08 -20.54 -3.19
CA LEU A 565 -26.13 -21.60 -4.20
C LEU A 565 -25.91 -21.07 -5.62
N HIS A 566 -26.45 -19.90 -5.94
CA HIS A 566 -26.24 -19.27 -7.24
C HIS A 566 -24.76 -18.90 -7.47
N ILE A 567 -24.10 -18.32 -6.45
CA ILE A 567 -22.67 -17.99 -6.51
C ILE A 567 -21.82 -19.25 -6.72
N LEU A 568 -22.13 -20.35 -6.02
CA LEU A 568 -21.38 -21.60 -6.18
C LEU A 568 -21.51 -22.18 -7.59
N SER A 569 -22.72 -22.20 -8.15
CA SER A 569 -22.95 -22.64 -9.53
C SER A 569 -22.19 -21.76 -10.55
N GLN A 570 -22.11 -20.46 -10.29
CA GLN A 570 -21.41 -19.54 -11.18
C GLN A 570 -19.88 -19.70 -11.10
N VAL A 571 -19.34 -19.92 -9.90
CA VAL A 571 -17.91 -20.24 -9.72
C VAL A 571 -17.54 -21.53 -10.45
N GLU A 572 -18.40 -22.55 -10.41
CA GLU A 572 -18.16 -23.80 -11.16
C GLU A 572 -18.11 -23.56 -12.69
N LEU A 573 -19.00 -22.70 -13.21
CA LEU A 573 -19.03 -22.34 -14.63
C LEU A 573 -17.79 -21.52 -15.05
N GLU A 574 -17.35 -20.57 -14.23
CA GLU A 574 -16.15 -19.78 -14.49
C GLU A 574 -14.88 -20.64 -14.44
N VAL A 575 -14.80 -21.58 -13.49
CA VAL A 575 -13.71 -22.57 -13.44
C VAL A 575 -13.71 -23.46 -14.69
N ALA A 576 -14.87 -23.88 -15.18
CA ALA A 576 -14.97 -24.63 -16.43
C ALA A 576 -14.51 -23.81 -17.65
N THR A 577 -14.86 -22.52 -17.68
CA THR A 577 -14.48 -21.59 -18.74
C THR A 577 -12.98 -21.32 -18.75
N LEU A 578 -12.39 -21.07 -17.58
CA LEU A 578 -10.94 -20.90 -17.43
C LEU A 578 -10.17 -22.16 -17.85
N LYS A 579 -10.66 -23.35 -17.48
CA LYS A 579 -10.07 -24.62 -17.93
C LYS A 579 -10.08 -24.75 -19.45
N ARG A 580 -11.16 -24.34 -20.10
CA ARG A 580 -11.27 -24.35 -21.55
C ARG A 580 -10.28 -23.38 -22.21
N TRP A 581 -10.22 -22.13 -21.75
CA TRP A 581 -9.27 -21.14 -22.26
C TRP A 581 -7.83 -21.59 -22.10
N TYR A 582 -7.50 -22.19 -20.95
CA TYR A 582 -6.17 -22.72 -20.70
C TYR A 582 -5.82 -23.87 -21.65
N ALA A 583 -6.77 -24.78 -21.93
CA ALA A 583 -6.59 -25.84 -22.92
C ALA A 583 -6.39 -25.30 -24.35
N GLU A 584 -7.16 -24.28 -24.75
CA GLU A 584 -7.01 -23.63 -26.05
C GLU A 584 -5.65 -22.92 -26.20
N ALA A 585 -5.19 -22.24 -25.14
CA ALA A 585 -3.87 -21.61 -25.11
C ALA A 585 -2.73 -22.64 -25.19
N LEU A 586 -2.83 -23.76 -24.46
CA LEU A 586 -1.86 -24.84 -24.54
C LEU A 586 -1.76 -25.45 -25.94
N GLU A 587 -2.90 -25.63 -26.62
CA GLU A 587 -2.93 -26.16 -27.98
C GLU A 587 -2.35 -25.16 -28.99
N ALA A 588 -2.62 -23.86 -28.81
CA ALA A 588 -2.04 -22.80 -29.64
C ALA A 588 -0.51 -22.68 -29.49
N MET A 589 0.03 -23.02 -28.32
CA MET A 589 1.47 -23.05 -28.06
C MET A 589 2.16 -24.35 -28.51
N ARG A 590 1.40 -25.34 -28.97
CA ARG A 590 1.96 -26.63 -29.39
C ARG A 590 2.75 -26.44 -30.69
N PRO A 591 4.05 -26.78 -30.73
CA PRO A 591 4.86 -26.62 -31.94
C PRO A 591 4.26 -27.46 -33.06
N GLN A 592 3.96 -26.83 -34.19
CA GLN A 592 3.43 -27.55 -35.34
C GLN A 592 4.48 -28.56 -35.84
N PRO A 593 4.07 -29.80 -36.15
CA PRO A 593 5.00 -30.78 -36.69
C PRO A 593 5.59 -30.25 -37.98
N SER A 594 6.91 -30.03 -37.98
CA SER A 594 7.65 -29.55 -39.14
C SER A 594 7.35 -30.48 -40.33
N ALA A 595 6.72 -29.94 -41.37
CA ALA A 595 6.51 -30.65 -42.61
C ALA A 595 7.89 -31.13 -43.12
N ALA A 596 8.06 -32.45 -43.17
CA ALA A 596 9.26 -33.06 -43.71
C ALA A 596 9.42 -32.62 -45.18
N CYS A 597 10.40 -31.76 -45.44
CA CYS A 597 10.84 -31.41 -46.78
C CYS A 597 11.47 -32.65 -47.43
N CYS A 598 10.69 -33.32 -48.28
CA CYS A 598 11.18 -34.29 -49.23
C CYS A 598 12.11 -33.62 -50.24
N GLY A 599 13.36 -34.10 -50.23
CA GLY A 599 14.36 -34.22 -51.30
C GLY A 599 14.33 -33.32 -52.55
N SER A 600 15.51 -32.78 -52.89
CA SER A 600 16.12 -33.05 -54.20
C SER A 600 17.60 -32.68 -54.22
N SER A 601 18.37 -33.59 -54.80
CA SER A 601 19.78 -33.52 -55.17
C SER A 601 20.08 -32.45 -56.24
N ALA A 602 21.29 -31.86 -56.24
CA ALA A 602 22.33 -32.08 -57.27
C ALA A 602 23.40 -30.97 -57.32
N GLN A 603 24.66 -31.44 -57.37
CA GLN A 603 25.81 -30.98 -58.18
C GLN A 603 26.47 -29.59 -57.97
N ALA A 604 27.68 -29.67 -57.39
CA ALA A 604 28.99 -29.30 -57.96
C ALA A 604 29.21 -27.94 -58.67
N ALA A 605 30.18 -27.14 -58.15
CA ALA A 605 31.44 -26.81 -58.86
C ALA A 605 32.35 -25.81 -58.07
N GLN A 606 33.62 -26.22 -57.92
CA GLN A 606 34.88 -25.46 -58.12
C GLN A 606 35.15 -24.08 -57.47
N ARG A 607 36.00 -24.12 -56.41
CA ARG A 607 37.38 -23.54 -56.31
C ARG A 607 37.60 -21.99 -56.33
N PRO A 608 38.79 -21.47 -55.93
CA PRO A 608 38.97 -20.68 -54.70
C PRO A 608 39.62 -19.29 -54.92
N LEU A 609 39.81 -18.48 -53.85
CA LEU A 609 41.10 -17.82 -53.49
C LEU A 609 40.94 -16.73 -52.40
N ALA A 610 41.89 -16.78 -51.45
CA ALA A 610 42.68 -15.69 -50.85
C ALA A 610 42.01 -14.43 -50.28
N GLY A 611 42.37 -14.11 -49.02
CA GLY A 611 42.18 -12.77 -48.45
C GLY A 611 42.55 -12.68 -46.97
N HIS A 612 43.85 -12.52 -46.69
CA HIS A 612 44.39 -12.11 -45.39
C HIS A 612 43.70 -10.84 -44.85
N PHE A 613 43.50 -10.72 -43.54
CA PHE A 613 43.94 -9.53 -42.79
C PHE A 613 44.15 -9.82 -41.30
N ARG A 614 45.22 -9.19 -40.79
CA ARG A 614 45.88 -9.38 -39.49
C ARG A 614 45.14 -8.73 -38.32
N LEU A 615 45.31 -9.36 -37.16
CA LEU A 615 45.22 -8.77 -35.82
C LEU A 615 46.44 -7.87 -35.54
N THR A 616 46.20 -6.73 -34.87
CA THR A 616 47.16 -6.09 -33.96
C THR A 616 46.43 -5.49 -32.76
N PRO A 617 47.03 -5.49 -31.54
CA PRO A 617 46.38 -5.07 -30.29
C PRO A 617 46.82 -3.68 -29.79
N ALA A 618 46.12 -3.24 -28.73
CA ALA A 618 46.49 -2.27 -27.68
C ALA A 618 46.32 -0.76 -27.98
N CYS A 619 45.40 -0.12 -27.24
CA CYS A 619 45.68 0.63 -26.00
C CYS A 619 44.51 0.46 -25.03
#